data_AF-A0AAD1XFN0-F1
#
_entry.id   AF-A0AAD1XFN0-F1
#
_cell.length_a   1.000
_cell.length_b   1.000
_cell.length_c   1.000
_cell.angle_alpha   90.00
_cell.angle_beta   90.00
_cell.angle_gamma   90.00
#
_symmetry.space_group_name_H-M   'P 1'
#
loop_
_entity.id
_entity.type
_entity.pdbx_description
1 polymer ?
#
loop_
_entity_poly.entity_id
_entity_poly.type
_entity_poly.pdbx_seq_one_letter_code
_entity_poly.pdbx_strand_id
1 'polypeptide(L)'
;MKLTIVLLCALVALTAAAPQHHFAVLVAGSNEYWNYRHQADVCHAYQLAVKSGIPQENIIVMAYDDIANNHLNPLPGKIFNKKDGVDVYEGCNIDYSGADVTPEKFLQVLQGKADGRNIKTDENSKIFVFFSDHGAPGLIAFPSEELYADDLHKTIKEMHDAKSYNQMLVYIEACESGSMFDGILEDNLDVFATTAANPTESSWGYYCHPDDTVNGVKIGSCLGDEFAITWMEDTERALDEQVTCDYLINDQVGYVTSTVKGSHVMQYGDVGIKKQAIGNFQGICYKPSAIETLMKPANKRHSHGDRKEYAKVDSRLVKLDFLYNRYMTTQSAEDARKLQEELDKRIEIEERFNIIRARTNARFEEHPKIEKPSCYKQMVQTYKSKCGMDEYDLEFLNHFVNMCNSGVDVEHLSNLVTEHC
;
A
#
# COMPACT_ATOMS: atom_id res chain seq x y z
N MET A 1 -38.65 23.57 -49.60
CA MET A 1 -38.51 23.22 -48.17
C MET A 1 -37.53 22.05 -48.08
N LYS A 2 -36.23 22.31 -47.90
CA LYS A 2 -35.22 21.27 -47.64
C LYS A 2 -34.66 21.58 -46.26
N LEU A 3 -34.98 20.73 -45.31
CA LEU A 3 -34.60 20.85 -43.90
C LEU A 3 -33.18 20.30 -43.76
N THR A 4 -32.22 21.19 -43.54
CA THR A 4 -30.84 20.80 -43.22
C THR A 4 -30.79 20.49 -41.73
N ILE A 5 -30.72 19.21 -41.38
CA ILE A 5 -30.43 18.76 -40.01
C ILE A 5 -28.93 18.92 -39.79
N VAL A 6 -28.55 19.93 -39.01
CA VAL A 6 -27.18 20.04 -38.47
C VAL A 6 -27.14 19.14 -37.24
N LEU A 7 -26.44 18.01 -37.35
CA LEU A 7 -26.13 17.14 -36.22
C LEU A 7 -25.08 17.85 -35.36
N LEU A 8 -25.51 18.47 -34.26
CA LEU A 8 -24.59 18.98 -33.24
C LEU A 8 -24.13 17.78 -32.40
N CYS A 9 -23.10 17.07 -32.86
CA CYS A 9 -22.33 16.20 -31.97
C CYS A 9 -21.55 17.11 -31.03
N ALA A 10 -22.08 17.34 -29.83
CA ALA A 10 -21.29 17.80 -28.71
C ALA A 10 -20.28 16.69 -28.38
N LEU A 11 -19.09 16.74 -29.00
CA LEU A 11 -17.93 16.08 -28.43
C LEU A 11 -17.70 16.76 -27.08
N VAL A 12 -18.12 16.11 -26.00
CA VAL A 12 -17.53 16.34 -24.69
C VAL A 12 -16.09 15.86 -24.83
N ALA A 13 -15.22 16.77 -25.28
CA ALA A 13 -13.80 16.55 -25.20
C ALA A 13 -13.49 16.48 -23.71
N LEU A 14 -13.25 15.28 -23.17
CA LEU A 14 -12.53 15.15 -21.91
C LEU A 14 -11.19 15.87 -22.14
N THR A 15 -11.08 17.09 -21.65
CA THR A 15 -9.82 17.80 -21.53
C THR A 15 -9.02 17.01 -20.51
N ALA A 16 -7.85 16.48 -20.91
CA ALA A 16 -6.93 15.91 -19.94
C ALA A 16 -6.65 16.98 -18.88
N ALA A 17 -6.72 16.61 -17.61
CA ALA A 17 -6.42 17.54 -16.52
C ALA A 17 -4.99 18.06 -16.75
N ALA A 18 -4.82 19.37 -16.64
CA ALA A 18 -3.51 19.98 -16.85
C ALA A 18 -2.51 19.46 -15.79
N PRO A 19 -1.19 19.42 -16.07
CA PRO A 19 -0.21 18.74 -15.21
C PRO A 19 -0.29 19.13 -13.72
N GLN A 20 -0.62 20.39 -13.43
CA GLN A 20 -0.76 20.91 -12.06
C GLN A 20 -1.92 20.30 -11.26
N HIS A 21 -2.85 19.59 -11.91
CA HIS A 21 -4.00 18.94 -11.29
C HIS A 21 -3.77 17.44 -11.03
N HIS A 22 -2.57 16.91 -11.24
CA HIS A 22 -2.24 15.53 -10.90
C HIS A 22 -1.37 15.51 -9.64
N PHE A 23 -1.74 14.68 -8.68
CA PHE A 23 -1.11 14.58 -7.37
C PHE A 23 -0.87 13.13 -7.00
N ALA A 24 0.19 12.88 -6.23
CA ALA A 24 0.47 11.57 -5.67
C ALA A 24 0.78 11.69 -4.17
N VAL A 25 0.24 10.78 -3.37
CA VAL A 25 0.60 10.61 -1.94
C VAL A 25 1.08 9.19 -1.75
N LEU A 26 2.35 9.03 -1.42
CA LEU A 26 3.05 7.76 -1.37
C LEU A 26 3.53 7.50 0.06
N VAL A 27 3.14 6.37 0.67
CA VAL A 27 3.34 6.11 2.10
C VAL A 27 3.95 4.73 2.33
N ALA A 28 5.07 4.69 3.04
CA ALA A 28 5.63 3.47 3.62
C ALA A 28 5.33 3.48 5.12
N GLY A 29 4.50 2.54 5.57
CA GLY A 29 3.97 2.50 6.94
C GLY A 29 4.92 1.88 7.98
N SER A 30 6.09 1.38 7.60
CA SER A 30 7.03 0.74 8.53
C SER A 30 8.46 1.24 8.44
N ASN A 31 9.22 0.75 9.41
CA ASN A 31 10.63 0.98 9.65
C ASN A 31 11.34 -0.36 9.89
N GLU A 32 12.63 -0.27 10.21
CA GLU A 32 13.56 -1.36 10.43
C GLU A 32 13.95 -2.11 9.16
N TYR A 33 15.18 -2.63 9.15
CA TYR A 33 15.81 -3.10 7.92
C TYR A 33 15.12 -4.34 7.29
N TRP A 34 14.43 -5.16 8.09
CA TRP A 34 13.64 -6.28 7.54
C TRP A 34 12.40 -5.82 6.75
N ASN A 35 11.94 -4.58 6.96
CA ASN A 35 10.88 -3.94 6.18
C ASN A 35 11.42 -3.06 5.04
N TYR A 36 12.66 -3.31 4.59
CA TYR A 36 13.29 -2.68 3.42
C TYR A 36 12.34 -2.45 2.24
N ARG A 37 11.58 -3.49 1.92
CA ARG A 37 10.65 -3.59 0.78
C ARG A 37 9.63 -2.46 0.69
N HIS A 38 9.04 -2.02 1.81
CA HIS A 38 7.97 -1.03 1.78
C HIS A 38 8.48 0.37 1.39
N GLN A 39 9.65 0.76 1.92
CA GLN A 39 10.30 2.03 1.53
C GLN A 39 10.89 1.95 0.10
N ALA A 40 11.36 0.76 -0.31
CA ALA A 40 11.77 0.52 -1.69
C ALA A 40 10.61 0.67 -2.68
N ASP A 41 9.43 0.15 -2.34
CA ASP A 41 8.22 0.28 -3.16
C ASP A 41 7.82 1.74 -3.32
N VAL A 42 7.79 2.49 -2.23
CA VAL A 42 7.40 3.91 -2.23
C VAL A 42 8.36 4.76 -3.03
N CYS A 43 9.67 4.53 -2.88
CA CYS A 43 10.64 5.25 -3.70
C CYS A 43 10.57 4.84 -5.17
N HIS A 44 10.31 3.58 -5.52
CA HIS A 44 10.08 3.19 -6.91
C HIS A 44 8.82 3.87 -7.48
N ALA A 45 7.71 3.89 -6.73
CA ALA A 45 6.50 4.61 -7.12
C ALA A 45 6.75 6.12 -7.31
N TYR A 46 7.60 6.73 -6.48
CA TYR A 46 8.04 8.12 -6.65
C TYR A 46 8.76 8.32 -7.98
N GLN A 47 9.74 7.46 -8.30
CA GLN A 47 10.47 7.53 -9.56
C GLN A 47 9.52 7.42 -10.76
N LEU A 48 8.53 6.54 -10.71
CA LEU A 48 7.52 6.38 -11.76
C LEU A 48 6.63 7.62 -11.90
N ALA A 49 6.17 8.20 -10.79
CA ALA A 49 5.36 9.42 -10.81
C ALA A 49 6.11 10.60 -11.44
N VAL A 50 7.39 10.78 -11.08
CA VAL A 50 8.25 11.83 -11.66
C VAL A 50 8.51 11.57 -13.13
N LYS A 51 8.93 10.34 -13.50
CA LYS A 51 9.23 9.97 -14.90
C LYS A 51 7.98 10.08 -15.78
N SER A 52 6.80 9.88 -15.22
CA SER A 52 5.51 9.99 -15.91
C SER A 52 4.94 11.42 -15.92
N GLY A 53 5.65 12.39 -15.33
CA GLY A 53 5.40 13.82 -15.48
C GLY A 53 4.58 14.49 -14.38
N ILE A 54 4.25 13.80 -13.28
CA ILE A 54 3.63 14.47 -12.12
C ILE A 54 4.65 15.47 -11.55
N PRO A 55 4.29 16.76 -11.37
CA PRO A 55 5.21 17.74 -10.80
C PRO A 55 5.68 17.29 -9.40
N GLN A 56 6.98 17.39 -9.12
CA GLN A 56 7.54 16.94 -7.83
C GLN A 56 6.89 17.65 -6.64
N GLU A 57 6.49 18.91 -6.79
CA GLU A 57 5.74 19.67 -5.79
C GLU A 57 4.36 19.09 -5.46
N ASN A 58 3.80 18.26 -6.34
CA ASN A 58 2.52 17.58 -6.21
C ASN A 58 2.65 16.11 -5.77
N ILE A 59 3.87 15.61 -5.59
CA ILE A 59 4.15 14.28 -5.03
C ILE A 59 4.56 14.48 -3.57
N ILE A 60 3.79 13.88 -2.66
CA ILE A 60 4.08 13.86 -1.22
C ILE A 60 4.52 12.46 -0.83
N VAL A 61 5.68 12.35 -0.18
CA VAL A 61 6.22 11.05 0.28
C VAL A 61 6.34 11.02 1.80
N MET A 62 5.80 9.97 2.40
CA MET A 62 5.92 9.67 3.82
C MET A 62 6.63 8.32 3.97
N ALA A 63 7.83 8.30 4.56
CA ALA A 63 8.61 7.09 4.77
C ALA A 63 9.55 7.28 5.96
N TYR A 64 9.80 6.24 6.75
CA TYR A 64 10.57 6.40 7.99
C TYR A 64 12.03 6.84 7.76
N ASP A 65 12.59 6.53 6.58
CA ASP A 65 13.92 6.93 6.10
C ASP A 65 15.11 6.34 6.87
N ASP A 66 15.00 5.06 7.23
CA ASP A 66 16.01 4.32 8.01
C ASP A 66 16.65 3.14 7.24
N ILE A 67 16.44 3.07 5.92
CA ILE A 67 16.91 1.96 5.08
C ILE A 67 18.21 2.30 4.33
N ALA A 68 18.26 3.43 3.63
CA ALA A 68 19.38 3.76 2.75
C ALA A 68 20.72 3.79 3.50
N ASN A 69 20.75 4.40 4.68
CA ASN A 69 21.95 4.51 5.53
C ASN A 69 21.96 3.52 6.71
N ASN A 70 21.12 2.49 6.68
CA ASN A 70 21.11 1.48 7.72
C ASN A 70 22.48 0.77 7.79
N HIS A 71 22.96 0.48 9.00
CA HIS A 71 24.22 -0.25 9.20
C HIS A 71 24.20 -1.68 8.62
N LEU A 72 23.01 -2.24 8.39
CA LEU A 72 22.82 -3.54 7.75
C LEU A 72 22.79 -3.44 6.22
N ASN A 73 22.70 -2.24 5.64
CA ASN A 73 22.68 -2.04 4.21
C ASN A 73 24.08 -2.23 3.60
N PRO A 74 24.31 -3.27 2.78
CA PRO A 74 25.62 -3.51 2.17
C PRO A 74 25.96 -2.49 1.07
N LEU A 75 24.99 -1.70 0.62
CA LEU A 75 25.15 -0.63 -0.36
C LEU A 75 24.63 0.70 0.24
N PRO A 76 25.39 1.34 1.15
CA PRO A 76 24.94 2.55 1.83
C PRO A 76 24.54 3.67 0.87
N GLY A 77 23.47 4.38 1.23
CA GLY A 77 22.89 5.48 0.47
C GLY A 77 22.02 5.04 -0.71
N LYS A 78 21.73 3.75 -0.87
CA LYS A 78 20.97 3.20 -2.00
C LYS A 78 19.84 2.27 -1.56
N ILE A 79 18.74 2.28 -2.32
CA ILE A 79 17.62 1.34 -2.15
C ILE A 79 17.25 0.76 -3.52
N PHE A 80 16.95 -0.53 -3.61
CA PHE A 80 16.65 -1.24 -4.85
C PHE A 80 15.35 -1.99 -4.72
N ASN A 81 14.46 -1.85 -5.70
CA ASN A 81 13.14 -2.49 -5.63
C ASN A 81 13.01 -3.75 -6.51
N LYS A 82 14.10 -4.22 -7.13
CA LYS A 82 14.11 -5.48 -7.86
C LYS A 82 15.50 -6.09 -7.96
N LYS A 83 15.55 -7.39 -8.23
CA LYS A 83 16.80 -8.12 -8.50
C LYS A 83 17.57 -7.44 -9.62
N ASP A 84 18.84 -7.14 -9.38
CA ASP A 84 19.73 -6.44 -10.33
C ASP A 84 19.12 -5.12 -10.89
N GLY A 85 18.27 -4.47 -10.09
CA GLY A 85 17.61 -3.21 -10.41
C GLY A 85 18.50 -1.97 -10.28
N VAL A 86 17.91 -0.82 -10.59
CA VAL A 86 18.53 0.50 -10.37
C VAL A 86 18.24 1.00 -8.95
N ASP A 87 19.05 1.94 -8.49
CA ASP A 87 18.79 2.65 -7.24
C ASP A 87 17.53 3.51 -7.40
N VAL A 88 16.54 3.30 -6.53
CA VAL A 88 15.28 4.05 -6.52
C VAL A 88 15.27 5.14 -5.44
N TYR A 89 16.26 5.16 -4.54
CA TYR A 89 16.34 6.15 -3.46
C TYR A 89 16.90 7.50 -3.93
N GLU A 90 17.83 7.49 -4.89
CA GLU A 90 18.42 8.72 -5.42
C GLU A 90 17.32 9.66 -5.96
N GLY A 91 17.17 10.82 -5.33
CA GLY A 91 16.15 11.82 -5.70
C GLY A 91 14.74 11.53 -5.19
N CYS A 92 14.52 10.45 -4.42
CA CYS A 92 13.28 10.18 -3.71
C CYS A 92 13.09 11.21 -2.58
N ASN A 93 12.33 12.28 -2.84
CA ASN A 93 12.14 13.36 -1.88
C ASN A 93 11.13 12.97 -0.79
N ILE A 94 11.63 12.55 0.38
CA ILE A 94 10.81 12.22 1.55
C ILE A 94 10.41 13.50 2.28
N ASP A 95 9.11 13.78 2.35
CA ASP A 95 8.56 15.00 2.96
C ASP A 95 8.33 14.85 4.46
N TYR A 96 7.94 13.66 4.89
CA TYR A 96 7.71 13.30 6.30
C TYR A 96 8.48 12.03 6.61
N SER A 97 9.33 12.08 7.63
CA SER A 97 10.21 10.98 8.03
C SER A 97 10.16 10.71 9.53
N GLY A 98 10.67 9.53 9.92
CA GLY A 98 10.68 9.09 11.31
C GLY A 98 9.32 9.21 11.99
N ALA A 99 9.26 9.95 13.09
CA ALA A 99 8.07 10.13 13.90
C ALA A 99 6.94 10.94 13.23
N ASP A 100 7.20 11.63 12.13
CA ASP A 100 6.16 12.37 11.40
C ASP A 100 5.29 11.46 10.52
N VAL A 101 5.69 10.20 10.31
CA VAL A 101 4.94 9.19 9.56
C VAL A 101 3.82 8.64 10.45
N THR A 102 2.69 9.35 10.51
CA THR A 102 1.54 8.99 11.35
C THR A 102 0.23 8.95 10.55
N PRO A 103 -0.79 8.19 11.02
CA PRO A 103 -2.12 8.20 10.42
C PRO A 103 -2.71 9.62 10.37
N GLU A 104 -2.62 10.38 11.47
CA GLU A 104 -3.12 11.75 11.55
C GLU A 104 -2.47 12.63 10.48
N LYS A 105 -1.14 12.59 10.37
CA LYS A 105 -0.41 13.39 9.39
C LYS A 105 -0.82 13.02 7.96
N PHE A 106 -0.94 11.72 7.66
CA PHE A 106 -1.37 11.25 6.35
C PHE A 106 -2.77 11.76 5.97
N LEU A 107 -3.74 11.64 6.88
CA LEU A 107 -5.10 12.14 6.64
C LEU A 107 -5.11 13.67 6.48
N GLN A 108 -4.32 14.40 7.28
CA GLN A 108 -4.17 15.84 7.14
C GLN A 108 -3.52 16.24 5.80
N VAL A 109 -2.53 15.49 5.32
CA VAL A 109 -1.90 15.69 4.00
C VAL A 109 -2.94 15.58 2.90
N LEU A 110 -3.74 14.51 2.90
CA LEU A 110 -4.82 14.32 1.93
C LEU A 110 -5.82 15.49 1.95
N GLN A 111 -6.14 16.01 3.13
CA GLN A 111 -7.06 17.13 3.29
C GLN A 111 -6.45 18.51 2.98
N GLY A 112 -5.15 18.60 2.71
CA GLY A 112 -4.47 19.88 2.51
C GLY A 112 -4.28 20.69 3.80
N LYS A 113 -4.22 20.03 4.97
CA LYS A 113 -4.26 20.64 6.31
C LYS A 113 -3.06 20.33 7.20
N ALA A 114 -2.11 19.51 6.76
CA ALA A 114 -0.96 19.17 7.59
C ALA A 114 -0.04 20.37 7.80
N ASP A 115 0.62 20.43 8.96
CA ASP A 115 1.81 21.25 9.11
C ASP A 115 2.93 20.67 8.23
N GLY A 116 3.30 21.38 7.15
CA GLY A 116 4.31 20.95 6.19
C GLY A 116 3.84 20.97 4.74
N ARG A 117 4.43 20.11 3.90
CA ARG A 117 4.01 19.94 2.50
C ARG A 117 2.69 19.17 2.42
N ASN A 118 1.80 19.64 1.56
CA ASN A 118 0.47 19.06 1.36
C ASN A 118 0.18 18.96 -0.13
N ILE A 119 -0.77 18.09 -0.49
CA ILE A 119 -1.43 18.23 -1.79
C ILE A 119 -2.32 19.47 -1.78
N LYS A 120 -2.34 20.20 -2.90
CA LYS A 120 -3.10 21.46 -3.07
C LYS A 120 -4.15 21.26 -4.15
N THR A 121 -5.18 20.51 -3.80
CA THR A 121 -6.16 20.00 -4.74
C THR A 121 -7.42 20.86 -4.80
N ASP A 122 -8.19 20.65 -5.87
CA ASP A 122 -9.47 21.29 -6.17
C ASP A 122 -10.39 20.31 -6.92
N GLU A 123 -11.58 20.75 -7.33
CA GLU A 123 -12.57 19.91 -8.01
C GLU A 123 -12.11 19.32 -9.36
N ASN A 124 -10.96 19.76 -9.89
CA ASN A 124 -10.37 19.27 -11.15
C ASN A 124 -9.22 18.28 -10.92
N SER A 125 -8.84 18.06 -9.67
CA SER A 125 -7.62 17.35 -9.31
C SER A 125 -7.79 15.83 -9.35
N LYS A 126 -6.81 15.12 -9.88
CA LYS A 126 -6.70 13.67 -9.83
C LYS A 126 -5.63 13.28 -8.84
N ILE A 127 -6.00 12.39 -7.91
CA ILE A 127 -5.13 11.98 -6.81
C ILE A 127 -4.82 10.50 -6.96
N PHE A 128 -3.54 10.15 -6.95
CA PHE A 128 -3.08 8.78 -6.75
C PHE A 128 -2.57 8.61 -5.32
N VAL A 129 -3.09 7.63 -4.61
CA VAL A 129 -2.62 7.24 -3.28
C VAL A 129 -2.03 5.84 -3.39
N PHE A 130 -0.79 5.68 -2.94
CA PHE A 130 -0.17 4.38 -2.80
C PHE A 130 0.36 4.21 -1.37
N PHE A 131 -0.08 3.14 -0.73
CA PHE A 131 0.35 2.75 0.60
C PHE A 131 0.98 1.36 0.55
N SER A 132 2.16 1.19 1.13
CA SER A 132 2.84 -0.11 1.28
C SER A 132 3.28 -0.31 2.73
N ASP A 133 2.70 -1.31 3.41
CA ASP A 133 3.12 -1.75 4.74
C ASP A 133 2.45 -3.08 5.18
N HIS A 134 2.45 -3.36 6.48
CA HIS A 134 1.61 -4.32 7.18
C HIS A 134 0.15 -3.84 7.35
N GLY A 135 -0.73 -4.81 7.55
CA GLY A 135 -2.14 -4.58 7.82
C GLY A 135 -2.73 -5.63 8.74
N ALA A 136 -3.99 -5.43 9.10
CA ALA A 136 -4.82 -6.38 9.82
C ALA A 136 -6.29 -6.09 9.49
N PRO A 137 -7.25 -6.93 9.89
CA PRO A 137 -8.66 -6.67 9.62
C PRO A 137 -9.09 -5.26 10.06
N GLY A 138 -9.51 -4.43 9.10
CA GLY A 138 -10.05 -3.08 9.29
C GLY A 138 -9.01 -2.01 9.62
N LEU A 139 -7.71 -2.27 9.48
CA LEU A 139 -6.66 -1.28 9.69
C LEU A 139 -5.39 -1.53 8.87
N ILE A 140 -4.63 -0.47 8.62
CA ILE A 140 -3.26 -0.52 8.12
C ILE A 140 -2.31 0.09 9.15
N ALA A 141 -1.09 -0.43 9.23
CA ALA A 141 -0.12 -0.01 10.23
C ALA A 141 0.64 1.26 9.80
N PHE A 142 1.09 2.02 10.78
CA PHE A 142 2.08 3.07 10.66
C PHE A 142 3.18 2.74 11.69
N PRO A 143 4.37 3.38 11.65
CA PRO A 143 5.51 2.93 12.45
C PRO A 143 5.28 2.92 13.96
N SER A 144 4.26 3.64 14.45
CA SER A 144 3.91 3.68 15.87
C SER A 144 2.40 3.72 16.14
N GLU A 145 1.55 3.68 15.11
CA GLU A 145 0.10 3.92 15.17
C GLU A 145 -0.63 3.11 14.10
N GLU A 146 -1.96 3.05 14.14
CA GLU A 146 -2.77 2.31 13.18
C GLU A 146 -3.79 3.26 12.55
N LEU A 147 -3.94 3.20 11.23
CA LEU A 147 -5.02 3.87 10.53
C LEU A 147 -6.19 2.90 10.35
N TYR A 148 -7.33 3.23 10.93
CA TYR A 148 -8.55 2.45 10.79
C TYR A 148 -9.31 2.78 9.50
N ALA A 149 -9.98 1.78 8.95
CA ALA A 149 -10.74 1.87 7.70
C ALA A 149 -11.83 2.97 7.72
N ASP A 150 -12.50 3.14 8.86
CA ASP A 150 -13.55 4.14 9.05
C ASP A 150 -13.01 5.57 9.07
N ASP A 151 -11.83 5.80 9.65
CA ASP A 151 -11.15 7.10 9.65
C ASP A 151 -10.70 7.51 8.23
N LEU A 152 -10.16 6.56 7.44
CA LEU A 152 -9.80 6.78 6.04
C LEU A 152 -11.05 7.09 5.20
N HIS A 153 -12.09 6.26 5.31
CA HIS A 153 -13.35 6.48 4.59
C HIS A 153 -13.99 7.83 4.93
N LYS A 154 -14.04 8.17 6.22
CA LYS A 154 -14.54 9.47 6.67
C LYS A 154 -13.76 10.62 6.03
N THR A 155 -12.43 10.52 5.98
CA THR A 155 -11.58 11.54 5.36
C THR A 155 -11.88 11.71 3.87
N ILE A 156 -12.01 10.60 3.13
CA ILE A 156 -12.39 10.61 1.71
C ILE A 156 -13.75 11.29 1.52
N LYS A 157 -14.73 10.94 2.35
CA LYS A 157 -16.07 11.55 2.31
C LYS A 157 -16.04 13.05 2.56
N GLU A 158 -15.28 13.50 3.55
CA GLU A 158 -15.09 14.93 3.84
C GLU A 158 -14.44 15.66 2.65
N MET A 159 -13.45 15.06 2.00
CA MET A 159 -12.81 15.61 0.80
C MET A 159 -13.78 15.67 -0.39
N HIS A 160 -14.59 14.64 -0.60
CA HIS A 160 -15.60 14.59 -1.64
C HIS A 160 -16.67 15.68 -1.45
N ASP A 161 -17.21 15.81 -0.24
CA ASP A 161 -18.22 16.82 0.10
C ASP A 161 -17.66 18.25 -0.07
N ALA A 162 -16.37 18.44 0.21
CA ALA A 162 -15.65 19.69 -0.01
C ALA A 162 -15.22 19.91 -1.47
N LYS A 163 -15.51 18.98 -2.40
CA LYS A 163 -15.07 18.99 -3.80
C LYS A 163 -13.56 19.18 -3.94
N SER A 164 -12.79 18.56 -3.06
CA SER A 164 -11.33 18.69 -3.02
C SER A 164 -10.61 17.78 -4.01
N TYR A 165 -11.33 17.05 -4.86
CA TYR A 165 -10.79 16.30 -5.98
C TYR A 165 -11.87 16.06 -7.05
N ASN A 166 -11.43 15.73 -8.25
CA ASN A 166 -12.26 15.16 -9.30
C ASN A 166 -12.40 13.66 -9.11
N GLN A 167 -11.27 12.94 -9.09
CA GLN A 167 -11.23 11.47 -8.93
C GLN A 167 -9.99 11.02 -8.17
N MET A 168 -10.10 9.91 -7.43
CA MET A 168 -9.02 9.32 -6.67
C MET A 168 -8.79 7.85 -7.03
N LEU A 169 -7.53 7.47 -7.20
CA LEU A 169 -7.08 6.10 -7.40
C LEU A 169 -6.26 5.67 -6.17
N VAL A 170 -6.67 4.60 -5.48
CA VAL A 170 -6.04 4.17 -4.22
C VAL A 170 -5.52 2.74 -4.34
N TYR A 171 -4.21 2.55 -4.17
CA TYR A 171 -3.54 1.25 -4.18
C TYR A 171 -3.02 0.96 -2.76
N ILE A 172 -3.40 -0.18 -2.18
CA ILE A 172 -2.93 -0.62 -0.85
C ILE A 172 -2.23 -1.97 -0.95
N GLU A 173 -0.93 -1.98 -0.67
CA GLU A 173 -0.12 -3.16 -0.36
C GLU A 173 -0.11 -3.37 1.15
N ALA A 174 -0.91 -4.33 1.64
CA ALA A 174 -0.92 -4.76 3.04
C ALA A 174 -1.67 -6.09 3.22
N CYS A 175 -1.36 -6.80 4.30
CA CYS A 175 -2.16 -7.95 4.77
C CYS A 175 -3.59 -7.50 5.05
N GLU A 176 -4.57 -8.35 4.70
CA GLU A 176 -6.00 -8.09 4.89
C GLU A 176 -6.48 -6.76 4.27
N SER A 177 -5.74 -6.18 3.32
CA SER A 177 -5.97 -4.82 2.78
C SER A 177 -7.36 -4.61 2.19
N GLY A 178 -8.01 -5.66 1.68
CA GLY A 178 -9.41 -5.59 1.23
C GLY A 178 -10.38 -5.16 2.34
N SER A 179 -10.06 -5.42 3.61
CA SER A 179 -10.86 -5.02 4.76
C SER A 179 -10.91 -3.51 5.01
N MET A 180 -10.04 -2.73 4.35
CA MET A 180 -10.08 -1.27 4.38
C MET A 180 -11.28 -0.70 3.63
N PHE A 181 -11.87 -1.46 2.71
CA PHE A 181 -12.91 -0.97 1.81
C PHE A 181 -14.15 -1.86 1.73
N ASP A 182 -14.05 -3.16 2.05
CA ASP A 182 -15.15 -4.12 1.93
C ASP A 182 -16.36 -3.73 2.80
N GLY A 183 -17.46 -3.36 2.14
CA GLY A 183 -18.66 -2.84 2.80
C GLY A 183 -18.49 -1.49 3.49
N ILE A 184 -17.41 -0.76 3.20
CA ILE A 184 -17.06 0.54 3.79
C ILE A 184 -17.05 1.63 2.71
N LEU A 185 -16.32 1.44 1.61
CA LEU A 185 -16.16 2.47 0.56
C LEU A 185 -17.44 2.59 -0.27
N GLU A 186 -18.05 3.78 -0.24
CA GLU A 186 -19.24 4.09 -1.06
C GLU A 186 -18.87 4.29 -2.54
N ASP A 187 -19.66 3.73 -3.46
CA ASP A 187 -19.40 3.77 -4.92
C ASP A 187 -19.57 5.17 -5.55
N ASN A 188 -20.15 6.13 -4.84
CA ASN A 188 -20.47 7.47 -5.33
C ASN A 188 -19.54 8.56 -4.77
N LEU A 189 -18.31 8.19 -4.39
CA LEU A 189 -17.29 9.10 -3.88
C LEU A 189 -16.21 9.43 -4.92
N ASP A 190 -16.38 9.06 -6.19
CA ASP A 190 -15.37 9.26 -7.24
C ASP A 190 -13.99 8.68 -6.85
N VAL A 191 -13.98 7.57 -6.11
CA VAL A 191 -12.78 6.84 -5.68
C VAL A 191 -12.83 5.42 -6.21
N PHE A 192 -11.74 4.96 -6.81
CA PHE A 192 -11.53 3.55 -7.12
C PHE A 192 -10.31 3.03 -6.37
N ALA A 193 -10.50 1.93 -5.65
CA ALA A 193 -9.44 1.30 -4.86
C ALA A 193 -9.14 -0.11 -5.35
N THR A 194 -7.87 -0.52 -5.27
CA THR A 194 -7.45 -1.91 -5.44
C THR A 194 -6.43 -2.28 -4.36
N THR A 195 -6.48 -3.53 -3.92
CA THR A 195 -5.74 -4.00 -2.74
C THR A 195 -4.96 -5.26 -3.08
N ALA A 196 -3.81 -5.44 -2.43
CA ALA A 196 -2.96 -6.60 -2.63
C ALA A 196 -3.62 -7.91 -2.20
N ALA A 197 -4.45 -7.87 -1.16
CA ALA A 197 -5.08 -9.04 -0.58
C ALA A 197 -6.59 -8.82 -0.37
N ASN A 198 -7.33 -9.92 -0.25
CA ASN A 198 -8.71 -9.89 0.22
C ASN A 198 -8.79 -9.55 1.72
N PRO A 199 -9.99 -9.35 2.30
CA PRO A 199 -10.14 -8.97 3.70
C PRO A 199 -9.63 -9.99 4.75
N THR A 200 -9.18 -11.17 4.32
CA THR A 200 -9.01 -12.34 5.20
C THR A 200 -7.66 -13.05 5.04
N GLU A 201 -6.76 -12.53 4.20
CA GLU A 201 -5.49 -13.18 3.90
C GLU A 201 -4.32 -12.19 3.89
N SER A 202 -3.11 -12.74 4.01
CA SER A 202 -1.87 -11.97 4.02
C SER A 202 -1.49 -11.42 2.63
N SER A 203 -0.64 -10.39 2.61
CA SER A 203 0.14 -9.98 1.45
C SER A 203 1.51 -10.68 1.44
N TRP A 204 2.32 -10.42 0.41
CA TRP A 204 3.56 -11.17 0.18
C TRP A 204 4.73 -10.27 -0.18
N GLY A 205 5.81 -10.36 0.59
CA GLY A 205 7.11 -9.84 0.19
C GLY A 205 7.64 -10.57 -1.04
N TYR A 206 8.34 -9.86 -1.92
CA TYR A 206 8.83 -10.34 -3.21
C TYR A 206 10.30 -9.99 -3.42
N TYR A 207 10.95 -10.69 -4.36
CA TYR A 207 12.42 -10.65 -4.49
C TYR A 207 13.13 -10.95 -3.16
N CYS A 208 12.58 -11.91 -2.40
CA CYS A 208 13.15 -12.38 -1.15
C CYS A 208 14.32 -13.35 -1.41
N HIS A 209 14.98 -13.83 -0.37
CA HIS A 209 16.05 -14.81 -0.51
C HIS A 209 15.63 -16.02 -1.37
N PRO A 210 16.40 -16.47 -2.38
CA PRO A 210 17.75 -16.03 -2.80
C PRO A 210 17.80 -14.95 -3.90
N ASP A 211 16.68 -14.33 -4.21
CA ASP A 211 16.55 -13.31 -5.24
C ASP A 211 16.79 -11.88 -4.74
N ASP A 212 17.08 -11.73 -3.44
CA ASP A 212 17.44 -10.50 -2.71
C ASP A 212 18.84 -9.95 -3.06
N THR A 213 19.28 -10.13 -4.29
CA THR A 213 20.65 -9.81 -4.74
C THR A 213 20.63 -8.73 -5.82
N VAL A 214 21.52 -7.76 -5.70
CA VAL A 214 21.73 -6.68 -6.67
C VAL A 214 23.19 -6.64 -7.07
N ASN A 215 23.48 -6.86 -8.35
CA ASN A 215 24.82 -6.88 -8.92
C ASN A 215 25.77 -7.82 -8.16
N GLY A 216 25.26 -8.98 -7.74
CA GLY A 216 25.99 -9.97 -6.96
C GLY A 216 26.14 -9.67 -5.46
N VAL A 217 25.59 -8.55 -4.96
CA VAL A 217 25.56 -8.19 -3.54
C VAL A 217 24.23 -8.59 -2.93
N LYS A 218 24.27 -9.44 -1.89
CA LYS A 218 23.08 -9.85 -1.13
C LYS A 218 22.63 -8.70 -0.24
N ILE A 219 21.45 -8.15 -0.48
CA ILE A 219 20.82 -7.10 0.34
C ILE A 219 20.40 -7.68 1.69
N GLY A 220 19.94 -8.93 1.71
CA GLY A 220 19.65 -9.66 2.94
C GLY A 220 18.24 -9.44 3.47
N SER A 221 17.37 -8.75 2.72
CA SER A 221 15.93 -8.57 2.97
C SER A 221 15.19 -8.60 1.63
N CYS A 222 13.88 -8.89 1.63
CA CYS A 222 13.05 -8.76 0.42
C CYS A 222 13.15 -7.34 -0.16
N LEU A 223 13.18 -7.22 -1.50
CA LEU A 223 13.43 -5.94 -2.17
C LEU A 223 12.14 -5.13 -2.45
N GLY A 224 10.98 -5.78 -2.45
CA GLY A 224 9.68 -5.15 -2.66
C GLY A 224 8.56 -6.10 -2.27
N ASP A 225 7.33 -5.76 -2.59
CA ASP A 225 6.16 -6.59 -2.31
C ASP A 225 5.44 -7.03 -3.61
N GLU A 226 4.84 -8.22 -3.63
CA GLU A 226 4.42 -8.90 -4.87
C GLU A 226 3.43 -8.05 -5.65
N PHE A 227 2.40 -7.50 -5.00
CA PHE A 227 1.41 -6.66 -5.66
C PHE A 227 2.03 -5.32 -6.09
N ALA A 228 2.81 -4.69 -5.20
CA ALA A 228 3.50 -3.43 -5.48
C ALA A 228 4.41 -3.52 -6.72
N ILE A 229 5.32 -4.49 -6.74
CA ILE A 229 6.22 -4.76 -7.87
C ILE A 229 5.43 -5.02 -9.15
N THR A 230 4.35 -5.79 -9.06
CA THR A 230 3.58 -6.19 -10.24
C THR A 230 3.01 -4.98 -10.97
N TRP A 231 2.39 -4.03 -10.26
CA TRP A 231 1.83 -2.85 -10.90
C TRP A 231 2.93 -1.85 -11.31
N MET A 232 3.99 -1.70 -10.51
CA MET A 232 5.07 -0.75 -10.83
C MET A 232 5.86 -1.16 -12.06
N GLU A 233 6.27 -2.43 -12.18
CA GLU A 233 6.99 -2.91 -13.37
C GLU A 233 6.10 -2.86 -14.62
N ASP A 234 4.79 -2.99 -14.44
CA ASP A 234 3.81 -2.85 -15.52
C ASP A 234 3.69 -1.41 -16.01
N THR A 235 3.56 -0.46 -15.09
CA THR A 235 3.61 0.97 -15.40
C THR A 235 4.95 1.38 -16.01
N GLU A 236 6.07 0.87 -15.51
CA GLU A 236 7.41 1.10 -16.07
C GLU A 236 7.46 0.70 -17.55
N ARG A 237 6.97 -0.51 -17.89
CA ARG A 237 6.87 -0.97 -19.28
C ARG A 237 5.93 -0.10 -20.10
N ALA A 238 4.75 0.22 -19.60
CA ALA A 238 3.78 1.05 -20.32
C ALA A 238 4.34 2.46 -20.62
N LEU A 239 5.17 2.99 -19.72
CA LEU A 239 5.86 4.26 -19.88
C LEU A 239 6.96 4.18 -20.93
N ASP A 240 7.80 3.15 -20.89
CA ASP A 240 8.85 2.92 -21.89
C ASP A 240 8.28 2.68 -23.30
N GLU A 241 7.11 2.03 -23.38
CA GLU A 241 6.35 1.83 -24.61
C GLU A 241 5.59 3.09 -25.07
N GLN A 242 5.48 4.11 -24.20
CA GLN A 242 4.73 5.36 -24.41
C GLN A 242 3.23 5.16 -24.65
N VAL A 243 2.63 4.23 -23.90
CA VAL A 243 1.21 3.83 -24.04
C VAL A 243 0.36 4.12 -22.80
N THR A 244 0.89 4.78 -21.77
CA THR A 244 0.16 5.08 -20.51
C THR A 244 -1.15 5.85 -20.70
N CYS A 245 -1.33 6.55 -21.82
CA CYS A 245 -2.57 7.26 -22.17
C CYS A 245 -3.58 6.47 -22.97
N ASP A 246 -3.15 5.32 -23.48
CA ASP A 246 -3.97 4.36 -24.22
C ASP A 246 -4.17 3.07 -23.40
N TYR A 247 -3.47 2.92 -22.27
CA TYR A 247 -3.53 1.79 -21.33
C TYR A 247 -4.42 2.10 -20.13
N LEU A 248 -5.46 1.30 -19.90
CA LEU A 248 -6.49 1.60 -18.92
C LEU A 248 -6.15 1.05 -17.53
N ILE A 249 -6.70 1.68 -16.49
CA ILE A 249 -6.67 1.15 -15.12
C ILE A 249 -7.23 -0.28 -15.08
N ASN A 250 -8.32 -0.55 -15.83
CA ASN A 250 -8.88 -1.89 -15.91
C ASN A 250 -7.89 -2.93 -16.46
N ASP A 251 -7.03 -2.53 -17.40
CA ASP A 251 -6.08 -3.43 -18.02
C ASP A 251 -4.93 -3.74 -17.06
N GLN A 252 -4.40 -2.71 -16.38
CA GLN A 252 -3.39 -2.88 -15.32
C GLN A 252 -3.92 -3.75 -14.19
N VAL A 253 -5.08 -3.40 -13.63
CA VAL A 253 -5.65 -4.18 -12.52
C VAL A 253 -5.95 -5.61 -12.97
N GLY A 254 -6.44 -5.81 -14.20
CA GLY A 254 -6.62 -7.15 -14.76
C GLY A 254 -5.32 -7.94 -14.87
N TYR A 255 -4.24 -7.29 -15.32
CA TYR A 255 -2.90 -7.88 -15.36
C TYR A 255 -2.40 -8.24 -13.96
N VAL A 256 -2.47 -7.29 -13.02
CA VAL A 256 -2.03 -7.46 -11.62
C VAL A 256 -2.79 -8.59 -10.96
N THR A 257 -4.13 -8.62 -11.04
CA THR A 257 -4.97 -9.71 -10.53
C THR A 257 -4.60 -11.06 -11.15
N SER A 258 -4.24 -11.10 -12.44
CA SER A 258 -3.85 -12.35 -13.09
C SER A 258 -2.43 -12.80 -12.75
N THR A 259 -1.57 -11.89 -12.29
CA THR A 259 -0.13 -12.13 -12.12
C THR A 259 0.24 -12.38 -10.67
N VAL A 260 -0.32 -11.62 -9.71
CA VAL A 260 -0.13 -11.85 -8.28
C VAL A 260 -0.66 -13.23 -7.92
N LYS A 261 0.19 -14.08 -7.33
CA LYS A 261 -0.16 -15.47 -6.94
C LYS A 261 -0.19 -15.69 -5.44
N GLY A 262 0.41 -14.81 -4.65
CA GLY A 262 0.40 -14.93 -3.19
C GLY A 262 -0.98 -14.71 -2.60
N SER A 263 -1.75 -13.80 -3.18
CA SER A 263 -3.04 -13.33 -2.65
C SER A 263 -4.04 -13.00 -3.77
N HIS A 264 -5.26 -12.66 -3.39
CA HIS A 264 -6.34 -12.25 -4.25
C HIS A 264 -6.43 -10.71 -4.28
N VAL A 265 -6.03 -10.14 -5.41
CA VAL A 265 -6.15 -8.70 -5.64
C VAL A 265 -7.61 -8.29 -5.75
N MET A 266 -8.05 -7.37 -4.89
CA MET A 266 -9.45 -6.93 -4.83
C MET A 266 -9.65 -5.52 -5.39
N GLN A 267 -10.91 -5.15 -5.63
CA GLN A 267 -11.31 -3.89 -6.25
C GLN A 267 -12.57 -3.35 -5.58
N TYR A 268 -12.63 -2.04 -5.30
CA TYR A 268 -13.72 -1.38 -4.57
C TYR A 268 -14.02 0.02 -5.11
N GLY A 269 -15.19 0.56 -4.77
CA GLY A 269 -15.62 1.92 -5.11
C GLY A 269 -16.12 2.08 -6.57
N ASP A 270 -15.95 3.28 -7.13
CA ASP A 270 -16.44 3.63 -8.47
C ASP A 270 -15.68 2.88 -9.58
N VAL A 271 -16.21 1.73 -9.96
CA VAL A 271 -15.70 0.90 -11.06
C VAL A 271 -15.73 1.60 -12.43
N GLY A 272 -16.45 2.72 -12.57
CA GLY A 272 -16.44 3.56 -13.76
C GLY A 272 -15.07 4.18 -14.04
N ILE A 273 -14.31 4.49 -12.99
CA ILE A 273 -12.95 5.06 -13.08
C ILE A 273 -12.00 4.12 -13.82
N LYS A 274 -12.20 2.80 -13.71
CA LYS A 274 -11.35 1.80 -14.37
C LYS A 274 -11.23 1.96 -15.89
N LYS A 275 -12.19 2.64 -16.53
CA LYS A 275 -12.21 2.90 -17.97
C LYS A 275 -11.26 4.03 -18.39
N GLN A 276 -10.57 4.65 -17.46
CA GLN A 276 -9.63 5.73 -17.72
C GLN A 276 -8.21 5.24 -17.88
N ALA A 277 -7.42 6.02 -18.61
CA ALA A 277 -6.01 5.75 -18.79
C ALA A 277 -5.25 5.83 -17.46
N ILE A 278 -4.31 4.90 -17.23
CA ILE A 278 -3.49 4.84 -16.02
C ILE A 278 -2.63 6.10 -15.87
N GLY A 279 -2.20 6.68 -16.99
CA GLY A 279 -1.45 7.93 -17.05
C GLY A 279 -2.26 9.16 -16.61
N ASN A 280 -3.54 9.03 -16.26
CA ASN A 280 -4.28 10.11 -15.59
C ASN A 280 -4.10 10.12 -14.06
N PHE A 281 -3.43 9.13 -13.48
CA PHE A 281 -3.29 8.99 -12.03
C PHE A 281 -1.84 8.71 -11.63
N GLN A 282 -1.19 7.74 -12.25
CA GLN A 282 0.23 7.41 -11.98
C GLN A 282 1.21 8.26 -12.81
N GLY A 283 0.70 9.28 -13.50
CA GLY A 283 1.43 10.09 -14.46
C GLY A 283 0.56 11.25 -14.93
N ILE A 284 0.90 11.78 -16.11
CA ILE A 284 0.04 12.73 -16.81
C ILE A 284 -0.20 12.30 -18.25
N CYS A 285 -1.43 12.53 -18.70
CA CYS A 285 -1.79 12.30 -20.09
C CYS A 285 -1.73 13.55 -20.95
N TYR A 286 -0.64 13.65 -21.72
CA TYR A 286 -0.53 14.62 -22.77
C TYR A 286 -1.35 14.19 -23.98
N LYS A 287 -2.25 15.06 -24.46
CA LYS A 287 -2.83 14.89 -25.79
C LYS A 287 -1.70 15.10 -26.82
N PRO A 288 -1.33 14.07 -27.60
CA PRO A 288 -0.33 14.25 -28.65
C PRO A 288 -0.85 15.29 -29.64
N SER A 289 0.06 16.07 -30.23
CA SER A 289 -0.25 16.91 -31.38
C SER A 289 -0.79 16.06 -32.55
N ALA A 290 -1.49 16.69 -33.50
CA ALA A 290 -1.97 15.98 -34.69
C ALA A 290 -0.83 15.31 -35.48
N ILE A 291 0.37 15.91 -35.46
CA ILE A 291 1.57 15.37 -36.12
C ILE A 291 2.08 14.14 -35.36
N GLU A 292 2.19 14.20 -34.02
CA GLU A 292 2.57 13.04 -33.21
C GLU A 292 1.56 11.89 -33.35
N THR A 293 0.27 12.21 -33.45
CA THR A 293 -0.78 11.21 -33.67
C THR A 293 -0.63 10.51 -35.03
N LEU A 294 -0.23 11.25 -36.08
CA LEU A 294 0.02 10.69 -37.42
C LEU A 294 1.36 9.93 -37.51
N MET A 295 2.32 10.26 -36.65
CA MET A 295 3.62 9.59 -36.56
C MET A 295 3.65 8.42 -35.57
N LYS A 296 2.64 8.28 -34.70
CA LYS A 296 2.48 7.14 -33.80
C LYS A 296 2.40 5.85 -34.66
N PRO A 297 3.29 4.86 -34.43
CA PRO A 297 3.17 3.56 -35.06
C PRO A 297 1.78 2.96 -34.78
N ALA A 298 1.18 2.30 -35.77
CA ALA A 298 -0.13 1.69 -35.61
C ALA A 298 -0.17 0.77 -34.38
N ASN A 299 -1.12 1.01 -33.47
CA ASN A 299 -1.46 0.22 -32.27
C ASN A 299 -0.29 -0.59 -31.69
N LYS A 300 0.67 0.09 -31.04
CA LYS A 300 1.47 -0.59 -30.01
C LYS A 300 0.51 -1.01 -28.91
N ARG A 301 0.12 -2.29 -28.90
CA ARG A 301 -0.57 -2.87 -27.75
C ARG A 301 0.44 -3.01 -26.63
N HIS A 302 0.04 -2.61 -25.42
CA HIS A 302 0.85 -2.85 -24.24
C HIS A 302 1.13 -4.36 -24.14
N SER A 303 2.41 -4.72 -24.08
CA SER A 303 2.82 -6.11 -23.93
C SER A 303 3.10 -6.40 -22.48
N HIS A 304 2.32 -7.31 -21.89
CA HIS A 304 2.69 -7.95 -20.65
C HIS A 304 3.87 -8.88 -20.98
N GLY A 305 5.09 -8.52 -20.56
CA GLY A 305 6.29 -9.32 -20.82
C GLY A 305 6.26 -10.68 -20.12
N ASP A 306 7.13 -11.60 -20.55
CA ASP A 306 7.37 -12.85 -19.83
C ASP A 306 7.99 -12.52 -18.46
N ARG A 307 7.22 -12.69 -17.38
CA ARG A 307 7.71 -12.48 -16.02
C ARG A 307 8.27 -13.80 -15.48
N LYS A 308 9.53 -13.77 -15.09
CA LYS A 308 10.14 -14.84 -14.30
C LYS A 308 9.56 -14.75 -12.88
N GLU A 309 9.13 -15.89 -12.33
CA GLU A 309 8.73 -15.96 -10.92
C GLU A 309 9.98 -15.96 -10.03
N TYR A 310 9.95 -15.13 -8.99
CA TYR A 310 11.00 -15.00 -7.99
C TYR A 310 10.50 -15.42 -6.60
N ALA A 311 11.44 -15.63 -5.68
CA ALA A 311 11.12 -16.01 -4.32
C ALA A 311 10.26 -14.95 -3.61
N LYS A 312 9.29 -15.43 -2.85
CA LYS A 312 8.34 -14.64 -2.06
C LYS A 312 8.09 -15.26 -0.70
N VAL A 313 7.75 -14.42 0.25
CA VAL A 313 7.56 -14.78 1.66
C VAL A 313 6.30 -14.07 2.15
N ASP A 314 5.46 -14.77 2.90
CA ASP A 314 4.29 -14.16 3.55
C ASP A 314 4.76 -12.95 4.37
N SER A 315 4.09 -11.81 4.24
CA SER A 315 4.48 -10.55 4.91
C SER A 315 4.67 -10.71 6.42
N ARG A 316 3.92 -11.62 7.08
CA ARG A 316 4.04 -11.93 8.53
C ARG A 316 5.34 -12.65 8.89
N LEU A 317 5.97 -13.28 7.92
CA LEU A 317 7.15 -14.12 8.07
C LEU A 317 8.43 -13.44 7.59
N VAL A 318 8.36 -12.27 6.94
CA VAL A 318 9.54 -11.61 6.36
C VAL A 318 10.62 -11.32 7.40
N LYS A 319 10.27 -10.84 8.60
CA LYS A 319 11.24 -10.63 9.68
C LYS A 319 11.90 -11.91 10.18
N LEU A 320 11.12 -12.99 10.28
CA LEU A 320 11.65 -14.30 10.68
C LEU A 320 12.59 -14.86 9.59
N ASP A 321 12.19 -14.78 8.33
CA ASP A 321 13.00 -15.17 7.17
C ASP A 321 14.30 -14.35 7.11
N PHE A 322 14.22 -13.04 7.33
CA PHE A 322 15.37 -12.14 7.43
C PHE A 322 16.38 -12.62 8.51
N LEU A 323 15.91 -12.83 9.74
CA LEU A 323 16.78 -13.25 10.85
C LEU A 323 17.36 -14.65 10.61
N TYR A 324 16.55 -15.57 10.08
CA TYR A 324 16.98 -16.91 9.73
C TYR A 324 18.08 -16.86 8.67
N ASN A 325 17.86 -16.16 7.56
CA ASN A 325 18.82 -16.05 6.47
C ASN A 325 20.12 -15.34 6.89
N ARG A 326 20.04 -14.37 7.81
CA ARG A 326 21.23 -13.76 8.42
C ARG A 326 22.03 -14.78 9.20
N TYR A 327 21.41 -15.51 10.12
CA TYR A 327 22.09 -16.55 10.90
C TYR A 327 22.69 -17.63 10.00
N MET A 328 21.96 -18.08 8.98
CA MET A 328 22.48 -19.08 8.03
C MET A 328 23.68 -18.57 7.23
N THR A 329 23.76 -17.25 6.99
CA THR A 329 24.88 -16.63 6.27
C THR A 329 26.10 -16.42 7.18
N THR A 330 25.90 -15.91 8.39
CA THR A 330 27.00 -15.51 9.28
C THR A 330 27.44 -16.61 10.25
N GLN A 331 26.50 -17.47 10.66
CA GLN A 331 26.63 -18.45 11.74
C GLN A 331 27.15 -17.84 13.05
N SER A 332 26.91 -16.54 13.26
CA SER A 332 27.40 -15.80 14.41
C SER A 332 26.54 -16.06 15.64
N ALA A 333 27.15 -16.03 16.83
CA ALA A 333 26.40 -16.13 18.09
C ALA A 333 25.42 -14.96 18.29
N GLU A 334 25.74 -13.79 17.73
CA GLU A 334 24.86 -12.61 17.80
C GLU A 334 23.59 -12.81 16.96
N ASP A 335 23.71 -13.24 15.70
CA ASP A 335 22.55 -13.48 14.85
C ASP A 335 21.74 -14.69 15.32
N ALA A 336 22.39 -15.72 15.89
CA ALA A 336 21.71 -16.83 16.55
C ALA A 336 20.83 -16.34 17.71
N ARG A 337 21.35 -15.43 18.55
CA ARG A 337 20.60 -14.83 19.66
C ARG A 337 19.42 -14.01 19.15
N LYS A 338 19.61 -13.17 18.13
CA LYS A 338 18.53 -12.35 17.54
C LYS A 338 17.41 -13.22 16.95
N LEU A 339 17.76 -14.30 16.26
CA LEU A 339 16.78 -15.27 15.75
C LEU A 339 16.03 -15.96 16.90
N GLN A 340 16.73 -16.41 17.95
CA GLN A 340 16.10 -17.03 19.11
C GLN A 340 15.15 -16.06 19.84
N GLU A 341 15.56 -14.81 20.01
CA GLU A 341 14.73 -13.77 20.63
C GLU A 341 13.43 -13.52 19.85
N GLU A 342 13.48 -13.51 18.52
CA GLU A 342 12.27 -13.42 17.70
C GLU A 342 11.38 -14.66 17.86
N LEU A 343 11.95 -15.87 17.87
CA LEU A 343 11.18 -17.10 18.08
C LEU A 343 10.50 -17.12 19.46
N ASP A 344 11.24 -16.78 20.51
CA ASP A 344 10.72 -16.72 21.88
C ASP A 344 9.60 -15.67 21.97
N LYS A 345 9.77 -14.51 21.34
CA LYS A 345 8.75 -13.45 21.29
C LYS A 345 7.47 -13.91 20.59
N ARG A 346 7.58 -14.59 19.44
CA ARG A 346 6.41 -15.12 18.73
C ARG A 346 5.65 -16.16 19.56
N ILE A 347 6.37 -17.05 20.24
CA ILE A 347 5.77 -18.02 21.17
C ILE A 347 5.02 -17.30 22.29
N GLU A 348 5.62 -16.26 22.89
CA GLU A 348 4.96 -15.46 23.94
C GLU A 348 3.67 -14.81 23.44
N ILE A 349 3.69 -14.21 22.25
CA ILE A 349 2.51 -13.59 21.61
C ILE A 349 1.42 -14.64 21.38
N GLU A 350 1.75 -15.78 20.78
CA GLU A 350 0.80 -16.87 20.53
C GLU A 350 0.18 -17.38 21.84
N GLU A 351 0.99 -17.64 22.87
CA GLU A 351 0.53 -18.09 24.18
C GLU A 351 -0.41 -17.06 24.82
N ARG A 352 -0.06 -15.77 24.76
CA ARG A 352 -0.90 -14.68 25.27
C ARG A 352 -2.27 -14.67 24.60
N PHE A 353 -2.33 -14.66 23.27
CA PHE A 353 -3.59 -14.66 22.53
C PHE A 353 -4.39 -15.94 22.75
N ASN A 354 -3.74 -17.09 22.91
CA ASN A 354 -4.40 -18.36 23.25
C ASN A 354 -5.03 -18.34 24.65
N ILE A 355 -4.35 -17.77 25.65
CA ILE A 355 -4.88 -17.60 27.01
C ILE A 355 -6.09 -16.66 27.02
N ILE A 356 -5.97 -15.50 26.36
CA ILE A 356 -7.06 -14.53 26.22
C ILE A 356 -8.26 -15.22 25.56
N ARG A 357 -8.05 -15.87 24.41
CA ARG A 357 -9.07 -16.63 23.69
C ARG A 357 -9.77 -17.64 24.58
N ALA A 358 -9.02 -18.46 25.33
CA ALA A 358 -9.58 -19.49 26.21
C ALA A 358 -10.44 -18.92 27.36
N ARG A 359 -10.17 -17.70 27.82
CA ARG A 359 -10.87 -17.07 28.94
C ARG A 359 -12.10 -16.25 28.55
N THR A 360 -12.25 -15.90 27.27
CA THR A 360 -13.42 -15.13 26.79
C THR A 360 -14.71 -15.93 26.68
N ASN A 361 -14.61 -17.27 26.59
CA ASN A 361 -15.71 -18.17 26.19
C ASN A 361 -16.38 -17.80 24.84
N ALA A 362 -15.76 -16.94 24.03
CA ALA A 362 -16.28 -16.54 22.74
C ALA A 362 -16.08 -17.66 21.70
N ARG A 363 -16.93 -17.69 20.68
CA ARG A 363 -16.69 -18.48 19.46
C ARG A 363 -15.75 -17.69 18.56
N PHE A 364 -14.69 -18.34 18.09
CA PHE A 364 -13.72 -17.74 17.19
C PHE A 364 -13.90 -18.32 15.80
N GLU A 365 -14.36 -17.47 14.90
CA GLU A 365 -14.32 -17.70 13.46
C GLU A 365 -12.93 -17.31 12.95
N GLU A 366 -12.45 -17.98 11.91
CA GLU A 366 -11.13 -17.72 11.32
C GLU A 366 -11.09 -16.32 10.69
N HIS A 367 -12.19 -15.93 10.04
CA HIS A 367 -12.33 -14.69 9.29
C HIS A 367 -13.59 -13.92 9.70
N PRO A 368 -13.66 -13.39 10.93
CA PRO A 368 -14.84 -12.71 11.42
C PRO A 368 -15.02 -11.35 10.73
N LYS A 369 -16.27 -11.01 10.37
CA LYS A 369 -16.60 -9.65 9.92
C LYS A 369 -16.61 -8.69 11.11
N ILE A 370 -16.11 -7.46 10.92
CA ILE A 370 -16.16 -6.43 11.96
C ILE A 370 -17.58 -5.88 12.10
N GLU A 371 -18.33 -6.34 13.10
CA GLU A 371 -19.70 -5.86 13.38
C GLU A 371 -19.72 -4.70 14.38
N LYS A 372 -18.72 -4.62 15.26
CA LYS A 372 -18.60 -3.63 16.33
C LYS A 372 -17.27 -2.88 16.26
N PRO A 373 -17.07 -1.96 15.28
CA PRO A 373 -15.79 -1.29 15.05
C PRO A 373 -15.28 -0.50 16.26
N SER A 374 -16.16 0.16 17.02
CA SER A 374 -15.74 0.90 18.22
C SER A 374 -15.21 -0.01 19.32
N CYS A 375 -15.80 -1.19 19.51
CA CYS A 375 -15.28 -2.19 20.45
C CYS A 375 -13.92 -2.70 19.97
N TYR A 376 -13.81 -3.05 18.68
CA TYR A 376 -12.56 -3.56 18.11
C TYR A 376 -11.42 -2.56 18.26
N LYS A 377 -11.64 -1.29 17.90
CA LYS A 377 -10.67 -0.20 18.09
C LYS A 377 -10.25 -0.05 19.55
N GLN A 378 -11.20 -0.08 20.50
CA GLN A 378 -10.89 -0.03 21.93
C GLN A 378 -10.05 -1.23 22.39
N MET A 379 -10.33 -2.43 21.89
CA MET A 379 -9.57 -3.64 22.23
C MET A 379 -8.13 -3.58 21.73
N VAL A 380 -7.93 -3.18 20.46
CA VAL A 380 -6.60 -2.99 19.86
C VAL A 380 -5.80 -1.92 20.63
N GLN A 381 -6.42 -0.78 20.93
CA GLN A 381 -5.79 0.29 21.71
C GLN A 381 -5.44 -0.16 23.14
N THR A 382 -6.33 -0.92 23.79
CA THR A 382 -6.07 -1.47 25.12
C THR A 382 -4.89 -2.42 25.07
N TYR A 383 -4.86 -3.38 24.15
CA TYR A 383 -3.75 -4.30 23.96
C TYR A 383 -2.44 -3.54 23.77
N LYS A 384 -2.39 -2.65 22.78
CA LYS A 384 -1.20 -1.83 22.50
C LYS A 384 -0.69 -1.06 23.71
N SER A 385 -1.58 -0.46 24.48
CA SER A 385 -1.21 0.33 25.66
C SER A 385 -0.65 -0.50 26.82
N LYS A 386 -1.00 -1.79 26.88
CA LYS A 386 -0.65 -2.68 28.00
C LYS A 386 0.49 -3.64 27.65
N CYS A 387 0.43 -4.23 26.47
CA CYS A 387 1.37 -5.22 25.95
C CYS A 387 2.48 -4.60 25.09
N GLY A 388 2.27 -3.40 24.56
CA GLY A 388 2.95 -2.98 23.33
C GLY A 388 2.32 -3.63 22.09
N MET A 389 2.87 -3.34 20.92
CA MET A 389 2.46 -3.97 19.66
C MET A 389 3.69 -4.20 18.78
N ASP A 390 3.93 -5.46 18.43
CA ASP A 390 4.85 -5.92 17.41
C ASP A 390 4.08 -6.17 16.09
N GLU A 391 4.78 -6.15 14.97
CA GLU A 391 4.21 -6.49 13.67
C GLU A 391 3.59 -7.90 13.63
N TYR A 392 4.08 -8.84 14.45
CA TYR A 392 3.50 -10.17 14.56
C TYR A 392 2.16 -10.20 15.31
N ASP A 393 1.92 -9.26 16.24
CA ASP A 393 0.65 -9.18 16.97
C ASP A 393 -0.53 -8.90 16.03
N LEU A 394 -0.27 -8.20 14.91
CA LEU A 394 -1.26 -7.86 13.90
C LEU A 394 -1.97 -9.11 13.33
N GLU A 395 -1.33 -10.30 13.35
CA GLU A 395 -1.90 -11.56 12.84
C GLU A 395 -3.11 -12.01 13.68
N PHE A 396 -3.08 -11.68 14.97
CA PHE A 396 -4.06 -12.14 15.94
C PHE A 396 -5.17 -11.12 16.22
N LEU A 397 -5.17 -9.95 15.57
CA LEU A 397 -6.20 -8.94 15.83
C LEU A 397 -7.61 -9.38 15.42
N ASN A 398 -7.74 -10.38 14.54
CA ASN A 398 -9.03 -11.05 14.28
C ASN A 398 -9.65 -11.67 15.56
N HIS A 399 -8.85 -12.02 16.58
CA HIS A 399 -9.35 -12.47 17.87
C HIS A 399 -10.18 -11.38 18.56
N PHE A 400 -9.75 -10.13 18.50
CA PHE A 400 -10.51 -9.01 19.09
C PHE A 400 -11.81 -8.75 18.35
N VAL A 401 -11.85 -8.97 17.03
CA VAL A 401 -13.10 -8.93 16.26
C VAL A 401 -14.09 -9.98 16.77
N ASN A 402 -13.64 -11.24 16.89
CA ASN A 402 -14.45 -12.32 17.46
C ASN A 402 -14.96 -12.01 18.87
N MET A 403 -14.07 -11.52 19.74
CA MET A 403 -14.41 -11.13 21.12
C MET A 403 -15.50 -10.05 21.14
N CYS A 404 -15.37 -9.01 20.33
CA CYS A 404 -16.37 -7.95 20.24
C CYS A 404 -17.72 -8.46 19.70
N ASN A 405 -17.71 -9.35 18.71
CA ASN A 405 -18.91 -9.92 18.13
C ASN A 405 -19.63 -10.90 19.08
N SER A 406 -18.91 -11.49 20.06
CA SER A 406 -19.46 -12.48 20.99
C SER A 406 -20.59 -11.97 21.91
N GLY A 407 -20.74 -10.64 22.04
CA GLY A 407 -21.71 -10.03 22.95
C GLY A 407 -21.22 -9.86 24.39
N VAL A 408 -19.98 -10.26 24.68
CA VAL A 408 -19.32 -9.97 25.96
C VAL A 408 -19.08 -8.46 26.09
N ASP A 409 -19.22 -7.96 27.32
CA ASP A 409 -19.01 -6.56 27.64
C ASP A 409 -17.56 -6.11 27.42
N VAL A 410 -17.38 -4.94 26.79
CA VAL A 410 -16.04 -4.44 26.38
C VAL A 410 -15.15 -4.09 27.56
N GLU A 411 -15.70 -3.68 28.71
CA GLU A 411 -14.91 -3.42 29.92
C GLU A 411 -14.34 -4.73 30.46
N HIS A 412 -15.15 -5.80 30.46
CA HIS A 412 -14.66 -7.13 30.83
C HIS A 412 -13.56 -7.63 29.88
N LEU A 413 -13.75 -7.48 28.57
CA LEU A 413 -12.73 -7.86 27.58
C LEU A 413 -11.42 -7.06 27.77
N SER A 414 -11.54 -5.75 28.02
CA SER A 414 -10.39 -4.86 28.24
C SER A 414 -9.62 -5.23 29.51
N ASN A 415 -10.32 -5.60 30.59
CA ASN A 415 -9.70 -6.09 31.82
C ASN A 415 -8.98 -7.42 31.59
N LEU A 416 -9.61 -8.35 30.85
CA LEU A 416 -8.99 -9.62 30.51
C LEU A 416 -7.68 -9.44 29.71
N VAL A 417 -7.67 -8.54 28.73
CA VAL A 417 -6.43 -8.21 28.00
C VAL A 417 -5.39 -7.62 28.94
N THR A 418 -5.79 -6.69 29.80
CA THR A 418 -4.88 -6.04 30.76
C THR A 418 -4.25 -7.02 31.75
N GLU A 419 -4.98 -8.06 32.18
CA GLU A 419 -4.48 -9.10 33.08
C GLU A 419 -3.40 -10.01 32.45
N HIS A 420 -3.27 -10.01 31.13
CA HIS A 420 -2.43 -10.95 30.38
C HIS A 420 -1.32 -10.28 29.54
N CYS A 421 -1.05 -8.98 29.75
CA CYS A 421 -0.07 -8.22 28.96
C CYS A 421 1.38 -8.21 29.50
#